data_AF-A0A7M7L0C6-F1
#
_entry.id   AF-A0A7M7L0C6-F1
#
_cell.length_a   1.000
_cell.length_b   1.000
_cell.length_c   1.000
_cell.angle_alpha   90.00
_cell.angle_beta   90.00
_cell.angle_gamma   90.00
#
_symmetry.space_group_name_H-M   'P 1'
#
loop_
_entity.id
_entity.type
_entity.pdbx_description
1 polymer ?
#
loop_
_entity_poly.entity_id
_entity_poly.type
_entity_poly.pdbx_seq_one_letter_code
_entity_poly.pdbx_strand_id
1 'polypeptide(L)'
;MRKIKKLHCNRGTRQAEERIPVWNLTKEYARRMQHFIEWSGILQRNLPTRSLMQNISHNITDMVELVTFDNGFLIACANKKANPMNITNEYQRQECIRYKRKNPLPDIKLYPRYGTCLCYFCKYARTPNDFIRMESFDGPQNGLLLVLKVEVATYLPFIVEAGFLVAIHDQGVEVDFTKDGVFIQPLTTTFIGVGRRALRRLAKPYQNPCRFDWPLFLKDKVEKGNKYTALECRNVCHQYMVQIRLRCTSLKYPMLRVVNESSEGGYSDLRLEICSPDREAEIVEIEKGIRNRSIDCECNNVCNETGFDKTISSLSWHPKIQIDSLSKSKDTSMAQVYVYMKSNLINNRTKVGKINSHEFISGIGSIMGMYLGYSFLFCWSILDVIGRVVVDAYCAYCKDKRLQQSKVFDLSTEHPN
;
A
#
# COMPACT_ATOMS: atom_id res chain seq x y z
N MET A 1 36.53 30.39 43.29
CA MET A 1 35.82 29.52 42.32
C MET A 1 34.31 29.36 42.56
N ARG A 2 33.78 29.22 43.79
CA ARG A 2 32.32 29.05 44.05
C ARG A 2 31.43 30.25 43.61
N LYS A 3 31.92 31.49 43.65
CA LYS A 3 31.17 32.67 43.20
C LYS A 3 31.02 32.76 41.66
N ILE A 4 32.01 32.28 40.90
CA ILE A 4 31.99 32.29 39.42
C ILE A 4 30.98 31.25 38.88
N LYS A 5 30.88 30.08 39.54
CA LYS A 5 29.87 29.06 39.21
C LYS A 5 28.42 29.54 39.42
N LYS A 6 28.16 30.31 40.49
CA LYS A 6 26.83 30.89 40.76
C LYS A 6 26.44 31.98 39.74
N LEU A 7 27.39 32.78 39.29
CA LEU A 7 27.16 33.82 38.29
C LEU A 7 26.90 33.24 36.89
N HIS A 8 27.59 32.16 36.49
CA HIS A 8 27.34 31.51 35.20
C HIS A 8 26.05 30.68 35.17
N CYS A 9 25.69 29.98 36.25
CA CYS A 9 24.38 29.30 36.33
C CYS A 9 23.23 30.31 36.26
N ASN A 10 23.32 31.45 36.96
CA ASN A 10 22.24 32.44 36.97
C ASN A 10 22.11 33.22 35.65
N ARG A 11 23.20 33.36 34.87
CA ARG A 11 23.15 33.96 33.52
C ARG A 11 22.54 33.00 32.50
N GLY A 12 22.83 31.69 32.64
CA GLY A 12 22.23 30.64 31.82
C GLY A 12 20.73 30.42 32.09
N THR A 13 20.27 30.65 33.32
CA THR A 13 18.83 30.54 33.66
C THR A 13 18.03 31.78 33.27
N ARG A 14 18.60 32.99 33.34
CA ARG A 14 17.90 34.21 32.86
C ARG A 14 17.77 34.29 31.34
N GLN A 15 18.66 33.65 30.58
CA GLN A 15 18.49 33.47 29.12
C GLN A 15 17.59 32.27 28.77
N ALA A 16 17.15 31.47 29.75
CA ALA A 16 16.21 30.38 29.51
C ALA A 16 14.74 30.84 29.57
N GLU A 17 14.46 32.04 30.09
CA GLU A 17 13.10 32.61 30.22
C GLU A 17 12.54 33.18 28.91
N GLU A 18 13.33 33.24 27.84
CA GLU A 18 12.88 33.63 26.49
C GLU A 18 12.81 32.43 25.52
N ARG A 19 12.86 31.19 26.03
CA ARG A 19 12.59 30.02 25.22
C ARG A 19 11.09 29.89 25.03
N ILE A 20 10.63 30.24 23.83
CA ILE A 20 9.29 29.88 23.34
C ILE A 20 9.07 28.41 23.72
N PRO A 21 8.03 28.09 24.50
CA PRO A 21 7.86 26.74 24.97
C PRO A 21 7.72 25.81 23.77
N VAL A 22 8.34 24.63 23.86
CA VAL A 22 8.45 23.66 22.75
C VAL A 22 7.09 23.40 22.09
N TRP A 23 5.99 23.42 22.84
CA TRP A 23 4.63 23.25 22.32
C TRP A 23 4.10 24.40 21.44
N ASN A 24 4.57 25.63 21.66
CA ASN A 24 4.16 26.78 20.84
C ASN A 24 4.96 26.82 19.53
N LEU A 25 6.24 26.44 19.59
CA LEU A 25 7.07 26.14 18.42
C LEU A 25 6.44 25.00 17.60
N THR A 26 5.99 23.92 18.22
CA THR A 26 5.41 22.78 17.49
C THR A 26 4.08 23.09 16.83
N LYS A 27 3.22 23.95 17.40
CA LYS A 27 1.93 24.31 16.78
C LYS A 27 2.12 25.20 15.54
N GLU A 28 2.96 26.23 15.64
CA GLU A 28 3.25 27.09 14.51
C GLU A 28 4.05 26.34 13.43
N TYR A 29 5.03 25.54 13.86
CA TYR A 29 5.76 24.60 13.00
C TYR A 29 4.81 23.64 12.28
N ALA A 30 3.88 22.98 12.98
CA ALA A 30 2.93 22.06 12.38
C ALA A 30 2.03 22.75 11.35
N ARG A 31 1.60 23.99 11.62
CA ARG A 31 0.81 24.77 10.66
C ARG A 31 1.63 25.14 9.42
N ARG A 32 2.85 25.66 9.60
CA ARG A 32 3.75 26.03 8.48
C ARG A 32 4.13 24.80 7.65
N MET A 33 4.41 23.68 8.32
CA MET A 33 4.70 22.40 7.68
C MET A 33 3.49 21.89 6.89
N GLN A 34 2.28 21.96 7.44
CA GLN A 34 1.07 21.55 6.73
C GLN A 34 0.87 22.37 5.45
N HIS A 35 0.97 23.71 5.53
CA HIS A 35 0.91 24.57 4.35
C HIS A 35 2.01 24.24 3.33
N PHE A 36 3.24 23.98 3.81
CA PHE A 36 4.33 23.57 2.94
C PHE A 36 4.04 22.24 2.24
N ILE A 37 3.52 21.23 2.94
CA ILE A 37 3.16 19.92 2.38
C ILE A 37 2.08 20.05 1.31
N GLU A 38 1.06 20.86 1.59
CA GLU A 38 -0.03 21.10 0.64
C GLU A 38 0.49 21.80 -0.61
N TRP A 39 1.24 22.89 -0.43
CA TRP A 39 1.84 23.65 -1.52
C TRP A 39 2.86 22.83 -2.33
N SER A 40 3.75 22.10 -1.67
CA SER A 40 4.73 21.25 -2.33
C SER A 40 4.03 20.13 -3.10
N GLY A 41 2.99 19.51 -2.54
CA GLY A 41 2.25 18.48 -3.23
C GLY A 41 1.53 18.99 -4.47
N ILE A 42 0.99 20.20 -4.38
CA ILE A 42 0.41 20.92 -5.52
C ILE A 42 1.44 21.12 -6.63
N LEU A 43 2.65 21.60 -6.28
CA LEU A 43 3.73 21.82 -7.26
C LEU A 43 4.25 20.54 -7.88
N GLN A 44 4.44 19.48 -7.09
CA GLN A 44 4.94 18.20 -7.58
C GLN A 44 3.96 17.52 -8.54
N ARG A 45 2.67 17.78 -8.36
CA ARG A 45 1.60 17.26 -9.23
C ARG A 45 1.37 18.14 -10.45
N ASN A 46 2.01 19.30 -10.56
CA ASN A 46 1.96 20.15 -11.73
C ASN A 46 3.19 19.91 -12.63
N LEU A 47 2.96 19.64 -13.92
CA LEU A 47 3.96 19.13 -14.87
C LEU A 47 5.22 20.03 -15.02
N PRO A 48 5.09 21.34 -15.33
CA PRO A 48 6.24 22.24 -15.47
C PRO A 48 7.02 22.43 -14.17
N THR A 49 6.33 22.44 -13.03
CA THR A 49 6.97 22.57 -11.71
C THR A 49 7.58 21.27 -11.25
N ARG A 50 7.03 20.12 -11.66
CA ARG A 50 7.58 18.79 -11.39
C ARG A 50 8.94 18.60 -12.06
N SER A 51 9.07 18.96 -13.34
CA SER A 51 10.37 18.85 -14.04
C SER A 51 11.41 19.79 -13.41
N LEU A 52 11.00 21.00 -13.04
CA LEU A 52 11.85 21.93 -12.30
C LEU A 52 12.27 21.36 -10.92
N MET A 53 11.34 20.77 -10.18
CA MET A 53 11.62 20.15 -8.87
C MET A 53 12.53 18.92 -8.99
N GLN A 54 12.38 18.11 -10.04
CA GLN A 54 13.29 17.00 -10.31
C GLN A 54 14.71 17.48 -10.59
N ASN A 55 14.87 18.59 -11.30
CA ASN A 55 16.18 19.19 -11.58
C ASN A 55 16.83 19.83 -10.35
N ILE A 56 16.03 20.31 -9.39
CA ILE A 56 16.51 20.87 -8.12
C ILE A 56 16.80 19.76 -7.09
N SER A 57 16.17 18.59 -7.25
CA SER A 57 16.35 17.51 -6.29
C SER A 57 17.73 16.86 -6.37
N HIS A 58 18.28 16.54 -5.20
CA HIS A 58 19.56 15.84 -5.06
C HIS A 58 19.60 14.56 -5.88
N ASN A 59 20.76 14.30 -6.47
CA ASN A 59 21.00 13.09 -7.25
C ASN A 59 21.15 11.88 -6.31
N ILE A 60 20.99 10.66 -6.84
CA ILE A 60 21.05 9.42 -6.04
C ILE A 60 22.37 9.32 -5.24
N THR A 61 23.47 9.77 -5.85
CA THR A 61 24.82 9.75 -5.27
C THR A 61 25.03 10.70 -4.10
N ASP A 62 24.15 11.68 -3.96
CA ASP A 62 24.27 12.74 -2.96
C ASP A 62 23.64 12.26 -1.64
N MET A 63 22.55 11.47 -1.73
CA MET A 63 21.85 10.95 -0.56
C MET A 63 22.42 9.63 -0.02
N VAL A 64 22.87 8.74 -0.92
CA VAL A 64 23.24 7.37 -0.56
C VAL A 64 24.68 7.08 -0.99
N GLU A 65 25.53 6.78 0.00
CA GLU A 65 26.92 6.42 -0.23
C GLU A 65 27.08 4.95 -0.62
N LEU A 66 26.32 4.07 0.04
CA LEU A 66 26.42 2.63 -0.13
C LEU A 66 25.06 1.97 0.07
N VAL A 67 24.76 1.02 -0.80
CA VAL A 67 23.67 0.06 -0.69
C VAL A 67 24.25 -1.30 -0.98
N THR A 68 24.21 -2.22 -0.02
CA THR A 68 24.69 -3.59 -0.23
C THR A 68 23.90 -4.57 0.61
N PHE A 69 23.77 -5.79 0.10
CA PHE A 69 23.11 -6.92 0.75
C PHE A 69 24.07 -7.91 1.41
N ASP A 70 25.37 -7.64 1.33
CA ASP A 70 26.42 -8.44 1.92
C ASP A 70 27.55 -7.52 2.42
N ASN A 71 28.26 -7.97 3.45
CA ASN A 71 29.57 -7.44 3.86
C ASN A 71 30.66 -7.65 2.79
N GLY A 72 30.29 -7.94 1.53
CA GLY A 72 31.17 -8.07 0.38
C GLY A 72 31.79 -6.73 -0.01
N PHE A 73 32.63 -6.19 0.88
CA PHE A 73 33.73 -5.34 0.47
C PHE A 73 34.59 -6.18 -0.49
N LEU A 74 34.76 -5.68 -1.71
CA LEU A 74 35.72 -6.16 -2.72
C LEU A 74 35.32 -7.43 -3.50
N ILE A 75 34.50 -7.28 -4.55
CA ILE A 75 34.66 -8.15 -5.73
C ILE A 75 34.62 -7.27 -6.99
N ALA A 76 35.54 -7.55 -7.92
CA ALA A 76 35.96 -6.79 -9.10
C ALA A 76 34.87 -6.28 -10.08
N CYS A 77 33.58 -6.48 -9.82
CA CYS A 77 32.48 -5.92 -10.61
C CYS A 77 32.22 -4.41 -10.33
N ALA A 78 32.88 -3.82 -9.32
CA ALA A 78 32.72 -2.42 -8.93
C ALA A 78 33.31 -1.40 -9.93
N ASN A 79 34.24 -1.83 -10.80
CA ASN A 79 34.84 -0.94 -11.78
C ASN A 79 33.98 -0.86 -13.05
N LYS A 80 33.16 0.21 -13.10
CA LYS A 80 32.58 0.87 -14.28
C LYS A 80 31.81 0.00 -15.27
N LYS A 81 30.47 0.13 -15.28
CA LYS A 81 29.58 -0.02 -16.47
C LYS A 81 29.83 -1.23 -17.41
N ALA A 82 30.46 -2.31 -16.95
CA ALA A 82 30.75 -3.45 -17.80
C ALA A 82 29.45 -4.22 -18.04
N ASN A 83 29.04 -4.35 -19.30
CA ASN A 83 27.95 -5.23 -19.68
C ASN A 83 28.38 -6.68 -19.37
N PRO A 84 27.65 -7.47 -18.56
CA PRO A 84 28.02 -8.85 -18.21
C PRO A 84 28.14 -9.79 -19.42
N MET A 85 27.76 -9.34 -20.61
CA MET A 85 28.02 -10.05 -21.88
C MET A 85 29.47 -9.94 -22.37
N ASN A 86 30.26 -8.98 -21.89
CA ASN A 86 31.66 -8.78 -22.31
C ASN A 86 32.66 -9.54 -21.41
N ILE A 87 32.17 -10.31 -20.43
CA ILE A 87 33.02 -11.09 -19.52
C ILE A 87 33.20 -12.49 -20.12
N THR A 88 34.44 -12.82 -20.50
CA THR A 88 34.81 -14.10 -21.14
C THR A 88 34.83 -15.28 -20.17
N ASN A 89 35.03 -15.03 -18.88
CA ASN A 89 35.02 -16.06 -17.85
C ASN A 89 33.59 -16.29 -17.32
N GLU A 90 33.06 -17.50 -17.51
CA GLU A 90 31.69 -17.88 -17.14
C GLU A 90 31.43 -17.79 -15.63
N TYR A 91 32.42 -18.10 -14.78
CA TYR A 91 32.32 -17.97 -13.33
C TYR A 91 32.18 -16.49 -12.91
N GLN A 92 33.03 -15.62 -13.45
CA GLN A 92 32.98 -14.18 -13.18
C GLN A 92 31.70 -13.54 -13.75
N ARG A 93 31.21 -14.04 -14.89
CA ARG A 93 29.93 -13.62 -15.47
C ARG A 93 28.76 -13.96 -14.56
N GLN A 94 28.71 -15.18 -14.00
CA GLN A 94 27.68 -15.57 -13.03
C GLN A 94 27.76 -14.76 -11.72
N GLU A 95 28.96 -14.50 -11.22
CA GLU A 95 29.19 -13.66 -10.04
C GLU A 95 28.75 -12.20 -10.26
N CYS A 96 29.09 -11.58 -11.41
CA CYS A 96 28.62 -10.22 -11.71
C CYS A 96 27.11 -10.17 -12.01
N ILE A 97 26.50 -11.23 -12.56
CA ILE A 97 25.03 -11.33 -12.69
C ILE A 97 24.38 -11.42 -11.30
N ARG A 98 24.94 -12.21 -10.37
CA ARG A 98 24.52 -12.23 -8.96
C ARG A 98 24.69 -10.85 -8.32
N TYR A 99 25.81 -10.18 -8.53
CA TYR A 99 26.11 -8.85 -8.01
C TYR A 99 25.14 -7.78 -8.54
N LYS A 100 24.83 -7.79 -9.85
CA LYS A 100 23.87 -6.86 -10.46
C LYS A 100 22.44 -7.11 -9.98
N ARG A 101 22.06 -8.35 -9.67
CA ARG A 101 20.79 -8.68 -9.00
C ARG A 101 20.75 -8.18 -7.54
N LYS A 102 21.91 -8.13 -6.86
CA LYS A 102 22.05 -7.64 -5.48
C LYS A 102 22.05 -6.10 -5.38
N ASN A 103 22.44 -5.36 -6.41
CA ASN A 103 22.46 -3.89 -6.40
C ASN A 103 21.44 -3.29 -7.39
N PRO A 104 20.13 -3.28 -7.06
CA PRO A 104 19.12 -2.67 -7.92
C PRO A 104 19.31 -1.15 -8.00
N LEU A 105 18.98 -0.58 -9.15
CA LEU A 105 18.80 0.86 -9.27
C LEU A 105 17.50 1.26 -8.54
N PRO A 106 17.51 2.33 -7.73
CA PRO A 106 16.29 2.79 -7.07
C PRO A 106 15.34 3.43 -8.09
N ASP A 107 14.04 3.21 -7.90
CA ASP A 107 13.02 4.02 -8.53
C ASP A 107 12.90 5.34 -7.76
N ILE A 108 13.01 6.46 -8.47
CA ILE A 108 12.88 7.79 -7.88
C ILE A 108 11.40 8.14 -7.79
N LYS A 109 10.95 8.50 -6.59
CA LYS A 109 9.58 8.93 -6.35
C LYS A 109 9.53 10.17 -5.49
N LEU A 110 8.66 11.10 -5.88
CA LEU A 110 8.54 12.40 -5.25
C LEU A 110 7.33 12.42 -4.32
N TYR A 111 7.55 12.77 -3.05
CA TYR A 111 6.50 12.90 -2.05
C TYR A 111 6.38 14.34 -1.57
N PRO A 112 5.15 14.87 -1.37
CA PRO A 112 4.95 16.27 -0.98
C PRO A 112 5.69 16.65 0.30
N ARG A 113 5.58 15.81 1.33
CA ARG A 113 6.15 16.09 2.65
C ARG A 113 7.65 15.86 2.75
N TYR A 114 8.18 14.89 2.00
CA TYR A 114 9.54 14.38 2.20
C TYR A 114 10.47 14.67 1.02
N GLY A 115 9.95 15.26 -0.06
CA GLY A 115 10.71 15.50 -1.27
C GLY A 115 11.02 14.20 -2.02
N THR A 116 12.19 14.14 -2.64
CA THR A 116 12.61 13.01 -3.45
C THR A 116 12.97 11.83 -2.55
N CYS A 117 12.29 10.71 -2.73
CA CYS A 117 12.54 9.45 -2.06
C CYS A 117 13.05 8.42 -3.05
N LEU A 118 13.98 7.59 -2.58
CA LEU A 118 14.54 6.48 -3.34
C LEU A 118 13.88 5.18 -2.88
N CYS A 119 13.29 4.45 -3.82
CA CYS A 119 12.66 3.19 -3.52
C CYS A 119 13.40 2.03 -4.17
N TYR A 120 13.88 1.12 -3.33
CA TYR A 120 14.47 -0.13 -3.76
C TYR A 120 13.37 -1.20 -3.80
N PHE A 121 13.28 -1.93 -4.92
CA PHE A 121 12.28 -3.00 -5.13
C PHE A 121 10.81 -2.56 -5.08
N CYS A 122 10.51 -1.33 -5.50
CA CYS A 122 9.16 -0.79 -5.46
C CYS A 122 8.19 -1.48 -6.44
N LYS A 123 8.65 -1.82 -7.65
CA LYS A 123 7.81 -2.40 -8.69
C LYS A 123 7.38 -3.81 -8.33
N TYR A 124 6.10 -4.11 -8.57
CA TYR A 124 5.60 -5.45 -8.39
C TYR A 124 6.23 -6.41 -9.40
N ALA A 125 6.99 -7.38 -8.89
CA ALA A 125 7.57 -8.45 -9.69
C ALA A 125 6.45 -9.29 -10.34
N ARG A 126 6.32 -9.20 -11.67
CA ARG A 126 5.31 -9.97 -12.42
C ARG A 126 5.87 -11.26 -12.96
N THR A 127 7.17 -11.30 -13.27
CA THR A 127 7.82 -12.49 -13.80
C THR A 127 8.71 -13.18 -12.76
N PRO A 128 8.88 -14.51 -12.82
CA PRO A 128 9.80 -15.27 -11.97
C PRO A 128 11.22 -14.68 -11.93
N ASN A 129 11.66 -14.06 -13.03
CA ASN A 129 12.98 -13.44 -13.17
C ASN A 129 13.11 -12.10 -12.43
N ASP A 130 12.00 -11.43 -12.11
CA ASP A 130 11.99 -10.18 -11.33
C ASP A 130 12.05 -10.45 -9.82
N PHE A 131 11.77 -11.69 -9.38
CA PHE A 131 11.87 -12.05 -7.98
C PHE A 131 13.32 -12.23 -7.59
N ILE A 132 13.80 -11.34 -6.73
CA ILE A 132 15.09 -11.51 -6.08
C ILE A 132 14.90 -12.46 -4.90
N ARG A 133 15.37 -13.69 -5.09
CA ARG A 133 15.42 -14.71 -4.04
C ARG A 133 16.75 -14.59 -3.33
N MET A 134 16.71 -14.20 -2.06
CA MET A 134 17.87 -14.27 -1.17
C MET A 134 17.78 -15.61 -0.41
N GLU A 135 18.91 -16.33 -0.33
CA GLU A 135 18.97 -17.65 0.32
C GLU A 135 18.74 -17.55 1.83
N SER A 136 19.30 -16.53 2.47
CA SER A 136 18.94 -16.15 3.83
C SER A 136 19.01 -14.63 4.00
N PHE A 137 18.12 -14.10 4.83
CA PHE A 137 18.06 -12.68 5.18
C PHE A 137 17.99 -12.50 6.70
N ASP A 138 18.36 -13.56 7.44
CA ASP A 138 18.31 -13.60 8.88
C ASP A 138 19.56 -12.96 9.49
N GLY A 139 19.32 -12.06 10.44
CA GLY A 139 20.40 -11.34 11.12
C GLY A 139 21.02 -10.20 10.30
N PRO A 140 21.70 -9.26 10.98
CA PRO A 140 22.17 -8.02 10.38
C PRO A 140 23.24 -8.20 9.30
N GLN A 141 24.03 -9.28 9.35
CA GLN A 141 25.09 -9.56 8.38
C GLN A 141 24.59 -9.99 6.99
N ASN A 142 23.39 -10.57 6.92
CA ASN A 142 22.76 -11.05 5.69
C ASN A 142 21.68 -10.07 5.19
N GLY A 143 21.57 -8.90 5.84
CA GLY A 143 20.57 -7.89 5.57
C GLY A 143 21.03 -6.84 4.56
N LEU A 144 20.18 -5.85 4.35
CA LEU A 144 20.49 -4.64 3.60
C LEU A 144 21.24 -3.65 4.49
N LEU A 145 22.47 -3.28 4.10
CA LEU A 145 23.24 -2.17 4.65
C LEU A 145 23.06 -0.94 3.77
N LEU A 146 22.66 0.16 4.40
CA LEU A 146 22.60 1.50 3.81
C LEU A 146 23.56 2.42 4.56
N VAL A 147 24.37 3.17 3.81
CA VAL A 147 25.15 4.30 4.34
C VAL A 147 24.60 5.58 3.70
N LEU A 148 24.04 6.44 4.54
CA LEU A 148 23.28 7.61 4.13
C LEU A 148 24.05 8.89 4.49
N LYS A 149 24.00 9.90 3.62
CA LYS A 149 24.69 11.19 3.80
C LYS A 149 23.68 12.30 4.09
N VAL A 150 23.67 12.78 5.33
CA VAL A 150 22.85 13.91 5.78
C VAL A 150 23.61 15.21 5.53
N GLU A 151 23.17 16.01 4.57
CA GLU A 151 23.70 17.36 4.32
C GLU A 151 23.00 18.37 5.23
N VAL A 152 23.44 18.50 6.48
CA VAL A 152 22.73 19.33 7.49
C VAL A 152 22.67 20.81 7.07
N ALA A 153 23.67 21.29 6.33
CA ALA A 153 23.73 22.68 5.86
C ALA A 153 22.66 23.04 4.80
N THR A 154 22.06 22.07 4.11
CA THR A 154 21.05 22.31 3.07
C THR A 154 19.61 22.24 3.60
N TYR A 155 19.43 21.97 4.89
CA TYR A 155 18.12 21.90 5.51
C TYR A 155 17.45 23.28 5.54
N LEU A 156 16.14 23.28 5.34
CA LEU A 156 15.35 24.50 5.49
C LEU A 156 15.39 24.94 6.96
N PRO A 157 15.57 26.25 7.24
CA PRO A 157 15.86 26.75 8.58
C PRO A 157 14.73 26.56 9.59
N PHE A 158 13.52 26.23 9.12
CA PHE A 158 12.36 25.95 9.96
C PHE A 158 12.17 24.45 10.25
N ILE A 159 12.98 23.57 9.65
CA ILE A 159 12.97 22.13 9.93
C ILE A 159 13.87 21.88 11.14
N VAL A 160 13.28 21.33 12.21
CA VAL A 160 13.99 21.07 13.48
C VAL A 160 14.56 19.66 13.57
N GLU A 161 14.09 18.75 12.71
CA GLU A 161 14.49 17.34 12.70
C GLU A 161 15.53 17.11 11.60
N ALA A 162 16.67 16.51 11.94
CA ALA A 162 17.71 16.14 10.98
C ALA A 162 17.87 14.61 10.92
N GLY A 163 17.99 14.07 9.71
CA GLY A 163 18.15 12.63 9.50
C GLY A 163 17.42 12.11 8.28
N PHE A 164 17.17 10.81 8.26
CA PHE A 164 16.47 10.14 7.17
C PHE A 164 15.19 9.46 7.66
N LEU A 165 14.24 9.28 6.75
CA LEU A 165 13.05 8.47 6.95
C LEU A 165 13.14 7.24 6.05
N VAL A 166 13.27 6.06 6.65
CA VAL A 166 13.31 4.79 5.91
C VAL A 166 11.98 4.08 6.09
N ALA A 167 11.28 3.81 4.99
CA ALA A 167 10.00 3.11 5.02
C ALA A 167 10.12 1.67 4.49
N ILE A 168 9.54 0.71 5.20
CA ILE A 168 9.55 -0.71 4.81
C ILE A 168 8.12 -1.18 4.56
N HIS A 169 7.81 -1.46 3.30
CA HIS A 169 6.47 -1.78 2.79
C HIS A 169 6.51 -2.89 1.73
N ASP A 170 5.34 -3.37 1.28
CA ASP A 170 5.25 -4.41 0.24
C ASP A 170 5.41 -3.83 -1.17
N GLN A 171 5.88 -4.66 -2.10
CA GLN A 171 6.07 -4.29 -3.50
C GLN A 171 4.73 -3.94 -4.16
N GLY A 172 4.74 -2.89 -4.98
CA GLY A 172 3.56 -2.37 -5.69
C GLY A 172 2.53 -1.70 -4.80
N VAL A 173 2.82 -1.49 -3.52
CA VAL A 173 1.92 -0.79 -2.57
C VAL A 173 2.43 0.64 -2.34
N GLU A 174 1.50 1.60 -2.33
CA GLU A 174 1.80 2.99 -1.96
C GLU A 174 2.30 3.08 -0.51
N VAL A 175 3.37 3.84 -0.29
CA VAL A 175 4.00 3.95 1.03
C VAL A 175 3.15 4.79 1.96
N ASP A 176 2.85 4.26 3.14
CA ASP A 176 2.31 5.03 4.25
C ASP A 176 3.42 5.29 5.27
N PHE A 177 4.05 6.46 5.18
CA PHE A 177 5.14 6.84 6.07
C PHE A 177 4.77 6.85 7.56
N THR A 178 3.48 6.94 7.91
CA THR A 178 3.05 6.91 9.32
C THR A 178 3.09 5.51 9.91
N LYS A 179 2.84 4.49 9.07
CA LYS A 179 2.82 3.07 9.44
C LYS A 179 4.15 2.38 9.15
N ASP A 180 4.76 2.74 8.03
CA ASP A 180 5.91 2.03 7.47
C ASP A 180 7.25 2.70 7.73
N GLY A 181 7.23 3.99 8.12
CA GLY A 181 8.41 4.82 8.32
C GLY A 181 9.15 4.58 9.64
N VAL A 182 10.48 4.71 9.58
CA VAL A 182 11.42 4.70 10.71
C VAL A 182 12.35 5.89 10.56
N PHE A 183 12.43 6.73 11.59
CA PHE A 183 13.34 7.86 11.63
C PHE A 183 14.76 7.40 11.99
N ILE A 184 15.74 7.86 11.21
CA ILE A 184 17.15 7.53 11.33
C ILE A 184 17.92 8.79 11.69
N GLN A 185 18.63 8.73 12.81
CA GLN A 185 19.42 9.85 13.31
C GLN A 185 20.81 9.88 12.65
N PRO A 186 21.36 11.07 12.37
CA PRO A 186 22.76 11.21 11.93
C PRO A 186 23.73 10.69 13.00
N LEU A 187 24.91 10.24 12.59
CA LEU A 187 25.99 9.74 13.46
C LEU A 187 25.61 8.52 14.31
N THR A 188 24.64 7.74 13.83
CA THR A 188 24.19 6.51 14.47
C THR A 188 24.22 5.34 13.51
N THR A 189 24.36 4.13 14.07
CA THR A 189 24.06 2.87 13.39
C THR A 189 22.71 2.40 13.89
N THR A 190 21.72 2.31 12.99
CA THR A 190 20.36 1.85 13.29
C THR A 190 20.12 0.47 12.71
N PHE A 191 19.74 -0.47 13.56
CA PHE A 191 19.37 -1.83 13.21
C PHE A 191 17.84 -1.95 13.19
N ILE A 192 17.30 -2.37 12.05
CA ILE A 192 15.87 -2.54 11.81
C ILE A 192 15.60 -4.02 11.55
N GLY A 193 15.18 -4.72 12.60
CA GLY A 193 14.72 -6.09 12.50
C GLY A 193 13.28 -6.14 12.00
N VAL A 194 13.05 -6.84 10.90
CA VAL A 194 11.76 -6.96 10.21
C VAL A 194 11.14 -8.33 10.46
N GLY A 195 9.87 -8.38 10.82
CA GLY A 195 9.05 -9.58 10.86
C GLY A 195 7.95 -9.50 9.81
N ARG A 196 7.83 -10.53 8.96
CA ARG A 196 6.77 -10.57 7.94
C ARG A 196 5.47 -11.09 8.54
N ARG A 197 4.38 -10.34 8.34
CA ARG A 197 3.02 -10.79 8.65
C ARG A 197 2.18 -10.87 7.38
N ALA A 198 1.36 -11.91 7.31
CA ALA A 198 0.37 -12.09 6.26
C ALA A 198 -1.02 -12.12 6.89
N LEU A 199 -1.96 -11.37 6.33
CA LEU A 199 -3.34 -11.33 6.77
C LEU A 199 -4.25 -11.70 5.59
N ARG A 200 -5.03 -12.77 5.76
CA ARG A 200 -6.06 -13.18 4.81
C ARG A 200 -7.44 -12.90 5.38
N ARG A 201 -8.21 -12.07 4.69
CA ARG A 201 -9.60 -11.72 5.02
C ARG A 201 -10.56 -12.50 4.12
N LEU A 202 -11.82 -12.56 4.53
CA LEU A 202 -12.89 -13.20 3.77
C LEU A 202 -13.59 -12.18 2.87
N ALA A 203 -13.87 -12.57 1.64
CA ALA A 203 -14.61 -11.76 0.67
C ALA A 203 -16.13 -11.84 0.94
N LYS A 204 -16.95 -11.21 0.08
CA LYS A 204 -18.41 -11.44 0.10
C LYS A 204 -18.69 -12.95 0.00
N PRO A 205 -19.67 -13.50 0.73
CA PRO A 205 -20.80 -12.83 1.44
C PRO A 205 -20.55 -12.53 2.93
N TYR A 206 -19.33 -12.66 3.45
CA TYR A 206 -19.06 -12.46 4.88
C TYR A 206 -19.14 -10.99 5.30
N GLN A 207 -19.42 -10.74 6.59
CA GLN A 207 -19.42 -9.38 7.15
C GLN A 207 -18.05 -8.71 7.00
N ASN A 208 -18.06 -7.40 6.68
CA ASN A 208 -16.85 -6.63 6.33
C ASN A 208 -16.03 -7.28 5.22
N PRO A 209 -16.64 -7.48 4.03
CA PRO A 209 -16.03 -8.24 2.96
C PRO A 209 -14.77 -7.54 2.45
N CYS A 210 -13.74 -8.33 2.17
CA CYS A 210 -12.55 -7.83 1.50
C CYS A 210 -12.71 -7.77 -0.02
N ARG A 211 -11.77 -7.11 -0.70
CA ARG A 211 -11.65 -7.06 -2.16
C ARG A 211 -10.26 -7.50 -2.63
N PHE A 212 -10.17 -8.09 -3.81
CA PHE A 212 -8.91 -8.51 -4.41
C PHE A 212 -8.31 -7.46 -5.34
N ASP A 213 -9.16 -6.65 -5.97
CA ASP A 213 -8.78 -5.73 -7.05
C ASP A 213 -9.57 -4.42 -6.93
N TRP A 214 -9.21 -3.44 -7.75
CA TRP A 214 -9.86 -2.13 -7.83
C TRP A 214 -11.35 -2.23 -8.21
N PRO A 215 -12.20 -1.28 -7.75
CA PRO A 215 -13.55 -1.14 -8.26
C PRO A 215 -13.54 -0.96 -9.78
N LEU A 216 -14.55 -1.50 -10.48
CA LEU A 216 -14.62 -1.48 -11.95
C LEU A 216 -14.48 -0.07 -12.53
N PHE A 217 -15.11 0.93 -11.90
CA PHE A 217 -15.07 2.32 -12.35
C PHE A 217 -13.70 3.02 -12.14
N LEU A 218 -12.81 2.46 -11.30
CA LEU A 218 -11.45 2.97 -11.08
C LEU A 218 -10.37 2.13 -11.77
N LYS A 219 -10.69 0.92 -12.23
CA LYS A 219 -9.69 -0.03 -12.73
C LYS A 219 -8.88 0.52 -13.90
N ASP A 220 -9.53 1.25 -14.81
CA ASP A 220 -8.88 1.88 -15.97
C ASP A 220 -8.29 3.28 -15.67
N LYS A 221 -8.40 3.72 -14.41
CA LYS A 221 -7.94 5.03 -13.91
C LYS A 221 -6.68 4.93 -13.05
N VAL A 222 -6.11 3.73 -12.93
CA VAL A 222 -4.93 3.42 -12.13
C VAL A 222 -3.94 2.61 -12.96
N GLU A 223 -2.66 2.81 -12.69
CA GLU A 223 -1.60 2.05 -13.35
C GLU A 223 -1.64 0.56 -12.96
N LYS A 224 -1.55 -0.34 -13.95
CA LYS A 224 -1.54 -1.80 -13.72
C LYS A 224 -0.43 -2.27 -12.76
N GLY A 225 0.61 -1.48 -12.52
CA GLY A 225 1.73 -1.80 -11.61
C GLY A 225 1.36 -1.69 -10.12
N ASN A 226 0.31 -0.94 -9.79
CA ASN A 226 -0.07 -0.64 -8.42
C ASN A 226 -1.07 -1.66 -7.88
N LYS A 227 -0.72 -2.27 -6.75
CA LYS A 227 -1.62 -3.15 -6.00
C LYS A 227 -2.72 -2.34 -5.35
N TYR A 228 -3.90 -2.94 -5.31
CA TYR A 228 -5.05 -2.39 -4.63
C TYR A 228 -4.80 -2.26 -3.11
N THR A 229 -5.03 -1.07 -2.57
CA THR A 229 -5.19 -0.85 -1.13
C THR A 229 -6.42 0.01 -0.87
N ALA A 230 -7.03 -0.15 0.32
CA ALA A 230 -8.19 0.65 0.68
C ALA A 230 -7.87 2.14 0.86
N LEU A 231 -6.63 2.47 1.26
CA LEU A 231 -6.20 3.87 1.36
C LEU A 231 -6.10 4.50 -0.03
N GLU A 232 -5.39 3.85 -0.94
CA GLU A 232 -5.20 4.40 -2.28
C GLU A 232 -6.51 4.42 -3.08
N CYS A 233 -7.36 3.41 -2.94
CA CYS A 233 -8.71 3.42 -3.50
C CYS A 233 -9.50 4.67 -3.09
N ARG A 234 -9.44 5.06 -1.81
CA ARG A 234 -10.12 6.26 -1.34
C ARG A 234 -9.52 7.51 -1.96
N ASN A 235 -8.19 7.64 -2.00
CA ASN A 235 -7.51 8.78 -2.61
C ASN A 235 -7.86 8.95 -4.10
N VAL A 236 -7.84 7.86 -4.86
CA VAL A 236 -8.20 7.83 -6.27
C VAL A 236 -9.70 8.12 -6.45
N CYS A 237 -10.56 7.58 -5.58
CA CYS A 237 -11.99 7.88 -5.60
C CYS A 237 -12.28 9.36 -5.34
N HIS A 238 -11.58 9.99 -4.39
CA HIS A 238 -11.70 11.44 -4.15
C HIS A 238 -11.41 12.22 -5.44
N GLN A 239 -10.31 11.92 -6.12
CA GLN A 239 -9.97 12.58 -7.38
C GLN A 239 -11.03 12.33 -8.46
N TYR A 240 -11.50 11.09 -8.59
CA TYR A 240 -12.51 10.69 -9.55
C TYR A 240 -13.83 11.43 -9.35
N MET A 241 -14.31 11.54 -8.11
CA MET A 241 -15.54 12.26 -7.79
C MET A 241 -15.42 13.76 -8.06
N VAL A 242 -14.26 14.36 -7.76
CA VAL A 242 -13.96 15.76 -8.09
C VAL A 242 -14.01 15.97 -9.61
N GLN A 243 -13.36 15.11 -10.39
CA GLN A 243 -13.35 15.23 -11.86
C GLN A 243 -14.74 15.05 -12.48
N ILE A 244 -15.58 14.17 -11.94
CA ILE A 244 -16.94 13.96 -12.47
C ILE A 244 -17.89 15.09 -12.12
N ARG A 245 -17.89 15.54 -10.87
CA ARG A 245 -18.83 16.57 -10.40
C ARG A 245 -18.42 17.97 -10.80
N LEU A 246 -17.14 18.29 -10.63
CA LEU A 246 -16.61 19.65 -10.81
C LEU A 246 -15.94 19.85 -12.16
N ARG A 247 -15.68 18.78 -12.94
CA ARG A 247 -15.00 18.85 -14.25
C ARG A 247 -13.62 19.49 -14.19
N CYS A 248 -12.96 19.38 -13.04
CA CYS A 248 -11.62 19.92 -12.81
C CYS A 248 -10.77 18.90 -12.05
N THR A 249 -9.46 19.10 -12.07
CA THR A 249 -8.48 18.24 -11.40
C THR A 249 -8.05 18.89 -10.10
N SER A 250 -8.30 18.23 -8.96
CA SER A 250 -7.70 18.67 -7.69
C SER A 250 -6.25 18.24 -7.62
N LEU A 251 -5.39 19.17 -7.20
CA LEU A 251 -3.98 18.89 -6.94
C LEU A 251 -3.74 18.34 -5.54
N LYS A 252 -4.78 18.12 -4.73
CA LYS A 252 -4.71 17.53 -3.38
C LYS A 252 -4.61 16.00 -3.39
N TYR A 253 -5.17 15.36 -4.42
CA TYR A 253 -5.22 13.90 -4.55
C TYR A 253 -4.29 13.39 -5.67
N PRO A 254 -3.99 12.08 -5.72
CA PRO A 254 -3.24 11.49 -6.82
C PRO A 254 -3.91 11.74 -8.16
N MET A 255 -3.11 11.99 -9.20
CA MET A 255 -3.61 12.12 -10.57
C MET A 255 -4.15 10.77 -11.06
N LEU A 256 -5.33 10.78 -11.67
CA LEU A 256 -5.83 9.60 -12.37
C LEU A 256 -4.95 9.33 -13.58
N ARG A 257 -4.72 8.06 -13.91
CA ARG A 257 -3.94 7.64 -15.07
C ARG A 257 -4.81 6.90 -16.05
N VAL A 258 -4.66 7.16 -17.33
CA VAL A 258 -5.40 6.47 -18.40
C VAL A 258 -4.41 5.76 -19.29
N VAL A 259 -4.80 4.57 -19.75
CA VAL A 259 -4.01 3.77 -20.68
C VAL A 259 -3.73 4.60 -21.93
N ASN A 260 -2.45 4.79 -22.23
CA ASN A 260 -1.98 5.50 -23.40
C ASN A 260 -0.73 4.79 -23.91
N GLU A 261 -0.89 3.99 -24.96
CA GLU A 261 0.17 3.17 -25.53
C GLU A 261 1.35 4.00 -26.07
N SER A 262 1.14 5.28 -26.36
CA SER A 262 2.17 6.20 -26.84
C SER A 262 3.06 6.79 -25.74
N SER A 263 2.73 6.58 -24.47
CA SER A 263 3.46 7.13 -23.32
C SER A 263 4.49 6.15 -22.77
N GLU A 264 5.60 6.67 -22.23
CA GLU A 264 6.62 5.87 -21.56
C GLU A 264 6.00 5.15 -20.34
N GLY A 265 5.81 3.83 -20.44
CA GLY A 265 5.12 3.02 -19.42
C GLY A 265 3.65 2.69 -19.72
N GLY A 266 3.10 3.18 -20.84
CA GLY A 266 1.75 2.81 -21.33
C GLY A 266 0.58 3.50 -20.63
N TYR A 267 0.84 4.55 -19.82
CA TYR A 267 -0.17 5.37 -19.14
C TYR A 267 0.17 6.86 -19.20
N SER A 268 -0.84 7.69 -19.45
CA SER A 268 -0.75 9.15 -19.33
C SER A 268 -1.65 9.68 -18.22
N ASP A 269 -1.24 10.77 -17.56
CA ASP A 269 -2.05 11.43 -16.54
C ASP A 269 -3.32 12.05 -17.18
N LEU A 270 -4.50 11.71 -16.63
CA LEU A 270 -5.79 12.28 -17.05
C LEU A 270 -5.99 13.63 -16.37
N ARG A 271 -5.53 14.69 -17.05
CA ARG A 271 -5.52 16.05 -16.53
C ARG A 271 -6.61 16.89 -17.21
N LEU A 272 -7.65 17.22 -16.44
CA LEU A 272 -8.55 18.35 -16.73
C LEU A 272 -7.93 19.65 -16.20
N GLU A 273 -8.54 20.80 -16.53
CA GLU A 273 -8.19 22.09 -15.94
C GLU A 273 -8.13 22.01 -14.41
N ILE A 274 -7.16 22.69 -13.82
CA ILE A 274 -6.96 22.70 -12.37
C ILE A 274 -8.17 23.39 -11.74
N CYS A 275 -8.70 22.82 -10.65
CA CYS A 275 -9.82 23.43 -9.94
C CYS A 275 -9.45 24.84 -9.44
N SER A 276 -10.27 25.83 -9.78
CA SER A 276 -10.17 27.18 -9.23
C SER A 276 -10.31 27.17 -7.70
N PRO A 277 -9.64 28.09 -6.98
CA PRO A 277 -9.75 28.19 -5.52
C PRO A 277 -11.20 28.40 -5.05
N ASP A 278 -12.06 29.04 -5.85
CA ASP A 278 -13.47 29.25 -5.53
C ASP A 278 -14.26 27.95 -5.34
N ARG A 279 -13.80 26.83 -5.93
CA ARG A 279 -14.45 25.52 -5.84
C ARG A 279 -13.97 24.67 -4.66
N GLU A 280 -13.13 25.22 -3.78
CA GLU A 280 -12.59 24.48 -2.64
C GLU A 280 -13.68 24.03 -1.66
N ALA A 281 -14.72 24.85 -1.47
CA ALA A 281 -15.88 24.49 -0.65
C ALA A 281 -16.58 23.21 -1.17
N GLU A 282 -16.77 23.11 -2.48
CA GLU A 282 -17.41 21.94 -3.12
C GLU A 282 -16.53 20.67 -3.01
N ILE A 283 -15.20 20.83 -3.09
CA ILE A 283 -14.26 19.72 -2.86
C ILE A 283 -14.41 19.19 -1.42
N VAL A 284 -14.52 20.09 -0.43
CA VAL A 284 -14.74 19.72 0.96
C VAL A 284 -16.10 19.03 1.17
N GLU A 285 -17.14 19.39 0.41
CA GLU A 285 -18.42 18.69 0.45
C GLU A 285 -18.32 17.25 -0.08
N ILE A 286 -17.58 17.04 -1.18
CA ILE A 286 -17.31 15.69 -1.70
C ILE A 286 -16.55 14.87 -0.65
N GLU A 287 -15.56 15.47 0.00
CA GLU A 287 -14.80 14.81 1.09
C GLU A 287 -15.69 14.38 2.25
N LYS A 288 -16.59 15.27 2.69
CA LYS A 288 -17.58 14.97 3.72
C LYS A 288 -18.54 13.87 3.27
N GLY A 289 -18.98 13.90 2.01
CA GLY A 289 -19.87 12.89 1.45
C GLY A 289 -19.25 11.49 1.43
N ILE A 290 -17.99 11.38 1.04
CA ILE A 290 -17.23 10.11 1.08
C ILE A 290 -17.02 9.66 2.53
N ARG A 291 -16.67 10.58 3.44
CA ARG A 291 -16.48 10.27 4.87
C ARG A 291 -17.76 9.74 5.53
N ASN A 292 -18.90 10.37 5.23
CA ASN A 292 -20.21 10.01 5.76
C ASN A 292 -20.86 8.83 5.01
N ARG A 293 -20.17 8.25 4.01
CA ARG A 293 -20.67 7.17 3.15
C ARG A 293 -21.96 7.51 2.38
N SER A 294 -22.26 8.79 2.15
CA SER A 294 -23.31 9.19 1.20
C SER A 294 -22.85 9.01 -0.25
N ILE A 295 -21.54 9.02 -0.47
CA ILE A 295 -20.89 8.66 -1.73
C ILE A 295 -20.16 7.33 -1.49
N ASP A 296 -20.61 6.26 -2.13
CA ASP A 296 -19.97 4.95 -2.01
C ASP A 296 -18.85 4.78 -3.04
N CYS A 297 -17.61 4.67 -2.55
CA CYS A 297 -16.43 4.37 -3.36
C CYS A 297 -16.15 2.86 -3.46
N GLU A 298 -16.90 2.01 -2.76
CA GLU A 298 -16.69 0.57 -2.66
C GLU A 298 -15.25 0.15 -2.26
N CYS A 299 -14.55 1.00 -1.50
CA CYS A 299 -13.15 0.81 -1.12
C CYS A 299 -13.00 -0.07 0.13
N ASN A 300 -13.25 -1.37 -0.02
CA ASN A 300 -13.08 -2.36 1.04
C ASN A 300 -11.61 -2.72 1.30
N ASN A 301 -11.31 -3.28 2.47
CA ASN A 301 -9.96 -3.77 2.77
C ASN A 301 -9.51 -4.87 1.80
N VAL A 302 -8.20 -4.95 1.53
CA VAL A 302 -7.65 -5.99 0.66
C VAL A 302 -7.78 -7.38 1.32
N CYS A 303 -8.05 -8.40 0.51
CA CYS A 303 -8.18 -9.78 0.98
C CYS A 303 -6.85 -10.34 1.45
N ASN A 304 -5.77 -10.11 0.70
CA ASN A 304 -4.43 -10.54 1.04
C ASN A 304 -3.59 -9.31 1.35
N GLU A 305 -3.27 -9.11 2.62
CA GLU A 305 -2.40 -8.02 3.07
C GLU A 305 -1.09 -8.60 3.61
N THR A 306 0.02 -8.08 3.13
CA THR A 306 1.37 -8.31 3.61
C THR A 306 1.80 -7.09 4.42
N GLY A 307 2.24 -7.31 5.65
CA GLY A 307 2.73 -6.26 6.53
C GLY A 307 4.11 -6.60 7.08
N PHE A 308 4.80 -5.58 7.56
CA PHE A 308 6.16 -5.70 8.11
C PHE A 308 6.22 -5.06 9.48
N ASP A 309 6.36 -5.90 10.51
CA ASP A 309 6.52 -5.49 11.90
C ASP A 309 7.99 -5.19 12.16
N LYS A 310 8.28 -3.99 12.67
CA LYS A 310 9.64 -3.44 12.77
C LYS A 310 10.06 -3.39 14.25
N THR A 311 11.26 -3.85 14.58
CA THR A 311 11.93 -3.51 15.84
C THR A 311 13.20 -2.74 15.53
N ILE A 312 13.38 -1.65 16.25
CA ILE A 312 14.43 -0.69 15.97
C ILE A 312 15.36 -0.66 17.18
N SER A 313 16.66 -0.73 16.93
CA SER A 313 17.69 -0.49 17.93
C SER A 313 18.78 0.35 17.30
N SER A 314 19.14 1.46 17.95
CA SER A 314 20.12 2.41 17.43
C SER A 314 21.27 2.58 18.40
N LEU A 315 22.48 2.69 17.87
CA LEU A 315 23.71 2.93 18.62
C LEU A 315 24.38 4.20 18.08
N SER A 316 24.66 5.16 18.97
CA SER A 316 25.45 6.33 18.61
C SER A 316 26.90 5.92 18.38
N TRP A 317 27.54 6.51 17.37
CA TRP A 317 28.97 6.26 17.14
C TRP A 317 29.83 6.81 18.27
N HIS A 318 31.02 6.24 18.46
CA HIS A 318 31.94 6.74 19.48
C HIS A 318 32.32 8.21 19.21
N PRO A 319 32.40 9.10 20.22
CA PRO A 319 32.63 10.54 20.02
C PRO A 319 33.84 10.89 19.15
N LYS A 320 34.94 10.12 19.25
CA LYS A 320 36.12 10.29 18.38
C LYS A 320 35.80 10.11 16.90
N ILE A 321 34.97 9.12 16.56
CA ILE A 321 34.55 8.84 15.18
C ILE A 321 33.58 9.92 14.71
N GLN A 322 32.70 10.41 15.61
CA GLN A 322 31.82 11.53 15.29
C GLN A 322 32.63 12.79 14.94
N ILE A 323 33.62 13.14 15.75
CA ILE A 323 34.49 14.31 15.49
C ILE A 323 35.29 14.12 14.20
N ASP A 324 35.86 12.94 13.96
CA ASP A 324 36.59 12.66 12.71
C ASP A 324 35.67 12.79 11.49
N SER A 325 34.47 12.22 11.55
CA SER A 325 33.44 12.35 10.50
C SER A 325 33.07 13.81 10.26
N LEU A 326 32.80 14.59 11.31
CA LEU A 326 32.45 16.01 11.18
C LEU A 326 33.62 16.87 10.68
N SER A 327 34.85 16.50 11.03
CA SER A 327 36.05 17.26 10.64
C SER A 327 36.42 17.05 9.17
N LYS A 328 36.22 15.84 8.64
CA LYS A 328 36.45 15.49 7.23
C LYS A 328 35.36 16.05 6.32
N SER A 329 34.12 16.14 6.79
CA SER A 329 33.01 16.69 6.05
C SER A 329 32.32 17.79 6.85
N LYS A 330 32.82 19.02 6.72
CA LYS A 330 32.37 20.19 7.49
C LYS A 330 30.84 20.38 7.52
N ASP A 331 30.13 19.92 6.49
CA ASP A 331 28.69 20.12 6.31
C ASP A 331 27.87 18.83 6.13
N THR A 332 28.51 17.65 6.16
CA THR A 332 27.78 16.38 5.98
C THR A 332 28.03 15.41 7.13
N SER A 333 26.97 14.76 7.57
CA SER A 333 26.98 13.74 8.63
C SER A 333 26.50 12.42 8.05
N MET A 334 27.16 11.32 8.37
CA MET A 334 26.76 10.00 7.88
C MET A 334 25.83 9.29 8.87
N ALA A 335 24.98 8.41 8.36
CA ALA A 335 24.18 7.47 9.16
C ALA A 335 24.25 6.07 8.54
N GLN A 336 24.34 5.04 9.39
CA GLN A 336 24.34 3.65 8.95
C GLN A 336 23.01 2.99 9.32
N VAL A 337 22.44 2.23 8.38
CA VAL A 337 21.18 1.49 8.60
C VAL A 337 21.34 0.05 8.15
N TYR A 338 21.01 -0.88 9.04
CA TYR A 338 20.91 -2.31 8.73
C TYR A 338 19.43 -2.70 8.73
N VAL A 339 18.92 -3.24 7.63
CA VAL A 339 17.56 -3.79 7.52
C VAL A 339 17.67 -5.28 7.29
N TYR A 340 17.19 -6.09 8.23
CA TYR A 340 17.30 -7.56 8.18
C TYR A 340 16.01 -8.22 8.67
N MET A 341 15.79 -9.48 8.31
CA MET A 341 14.68 -10.25 8.84
C MET A 341 15.08 -10.82 10.20
N LYS A 342 14.17 -10.74 11.18
CA LYS A 342 14.38 -11.34 12.50
C LYS A 342 14.48 -12.86 12.44
N SER A 343 13.72 -13.45 11.52
CA SER A 343 13.62 -14.89 11.31
C SER A 343 12.99 -15.13 9.94
N ASN A 344 13.16 -16.33 9.39
CA ASN A 344 12.48 -16.75 8.16
C ASN A 344 11.01 -17.14 8.37
N LEU A 345 10.47 -16.94 9.57
CA LEU A 345 9.07 -17.24 9.90
C LEU A 345 8.13 -16.13 9.41
N ILE A 346 6.95 -16.54 8.94
CA ILE A 346 5.88 -15.64 8.51
C ILE A 346 4.70 -15.78 9.47
N ASN A 347 4.32 -14.68 10.11
CA ASN A 347 3.13 -14.64 10.97
C ASN A 347 1.88 -14.57 10.10
N ASN A 348 1.29 -15.72 9.80
CA ASN A 348 0.09 -15.82 8.98
C ASN A 348 -1.18 -15.81 9.84
N ARG A 349 -2.06 -14.83 9.62
CA ARG A 349 -3.39 -14.72 10.24
C ARG A 349 -4.44 -14.87 9.16
N THR A 350 -5.24 -15.92 9.24
CA THR A 350 -6.28 -16.21 8.26
C THR A 350 -7.65 -16.16 8.94
N LYS A 351 -8.59 -15.40 8.35
CA LYS A 351 -10.00 -15.51 8.70
C LYS A 351 -10.58 -16.71 7.96
N VAL A 352 -11.17 -17.64 8.70
CA VAL A 352 -11.85 -18.82 8.16
C VAL A 352 -13.34 -18.72 8.47
N GLY A 353 -14.18 -19.26 7.58
CA GLY A 353 -15.60 -19.40 7.85
C GLY A 353 -15.82 -20.31 9.05
N LYS A 354 -16.76 -19.96 9.94
CA LYS A 354 -17.04 -20.76 11.14
C LYS A 354 -17.68 -22.11 10.80
N ILE A 355 -18.47 -22.16 9.73
CA ILE A 355 -19.24 -23.33 9.31
C ILE A 355 -18.98 -23.56 7.83
N ASN A 356 -18.56 -24.77 7.48
CA ASN A 356 -18.46 -25.21 6.09
C ASN A 356 -19.83 -25.66 5.56
N SER A 357 -20.02 -25.66 4.23
CA SER A 357 -21.28 -26.15 3.62
C SER A 357 -21.62 -27.59 4.02
N HIS A 358 -20.60 -28.45 4.13
CA HIS A 358 -20.76 -29.82 4.59
C HIS A 358 -21.19 -29.92 6.05
N GLU A 359 -20.61 -29.11 6.92
CA GLU A 359 -20.98 -29.04 8.34
C GLU A 359 -22.40 -28.48 8.51
N PHE A 360 -22.80 -27.53 7.67
CA PHE A 360 -24.15 -26.98 7.67
C PHE A 360 -25.20 -28.05 7.30
N ILE A 361 -24.99 -28.78 6.19
CA ILE A 361 -25.90 -29.83 5.74
C ILE A 361 -25.92 -31.00 6.73
N SER A 362 -24.75 -31.39 7.24
CA SER A 362 -24.63 -32.42 8.28
C SER A 362 -25.35 -32.00 9.56
N GLY A 363 -25.21 -30.73 9.97
CA GLY A 363 -25.91 -30.17 11.13
C GLY A 363 -27.43 -30.21 10.98
N ILE A 364 -27.95 -29.83 9.81
CA ILE A 364 -29.39 -29.93 9.52
C ILE A 364 -29.84 -31.39 9.55
N GLY A 365 -29.12 -32.29 8.87
CA GLY A 365 -29.45 -33.71 8.82
C GLY A 365 -29.43 -34.36 10.20
N SER A 366 -28.48 -33.98 11.05
CA SER A 366 -28.38 -34.44 12.43
C SER A 366 -29.56 -33.96 13.28
N ILE A 367 -29.89 -32.66 13.22
CA ILE A 367 -31.02 -32.10 13.97
C ILE A 367 -32.36 -32.70 13.49
N MET A 368 -32.59 -32.77 12.17
CA MET A 368 -33.83 -33.35 11.63
C MET A 368 -33.93 -34.86 11.91
N GLY A 369 -32.83 -35.60 11.80
CA GLY A 369 -32.78 -37.02 12.10
C GLY A 369 -33.02 -37.30 13.59
N MET A 370 -32.43 -36.50 14.48
CA MET A 370 -32.56 -36.68 15.93
C MET A 370 -33.94 -36.28 16.46
N TYR A 371 -34.48 -35.13 16.04
CA TYR A 371 -35.73 -34.60 16.61
C TYR A 371 -36.98 -35.12 15.90
N LEU A 372 -36.91 -35.35 14.58
CA LEU A 372 -38.09 -35.72 13.78
C LEU A 372 -38.00 -37.13 13.20
N GLY A 373 -36.84 -37.80 13.29
CA GLY A 373 -36.62 -39.07 12.60
C GLY A 373 -36.65 -38.95 11.07
N TYR A 374 -36.63 -37.72 10.55
CA TYR A 374 -36.71 -37.47 9.11
C TYR A 374 -35.36 -37.71 8.47
N SER A 375 -35.37 -38.58 7.46
CA SER A 375 -34.25 -38.81 6.57
C SER A 375 -34.54 -38.22 5.19
N PHE A 376 -33.52 -38.10 4.36
CA PHE A 376 -33.67 -37.71 2.96
C PHE A 376 -34.70 -38.60 2.22
N LEU A 377 -34.76 -39.89 2.56
CA LEU A 377 -35.73 -40.84 2.01
C LEU A 377 -37.17 -40.50 2.41
N PHE A 378 -37.38 -40.03 3.64
CA PHE A 378 -38.70 -39.58 4.08
C PHE A 378 -39.17 -38.36 3.28
N CYS A 379 -38.31 -37.36 3.06
CA CYS A 379 -38.64 -36.22 2.21
C CYS A 379 -38.96 -36.65 0.76
N TRP A 380 -38.21 -37.60 0.21
CA TRP A 380 -38.48 -38.14 -1.12
C TRP A 380 -39.83 -38.87 -1.19
N SER A 381 -40.20 -39.61 -0.13
CA SER A 381 -41.50 -40.30 -0.06
C SER A 381 -42.67 -39.31 -0.07
N ILE A 382 -42.55 -38.17 0.61
CA ILE A 382 -43.57 -37.11 0.57
C ILE A 382 -43.70 -36.54 -0.84
N LEU A 383 -42.57 -36.29 -1.51
CA LEU A 383 -42.59 -35.81 -2.89
C LEU A 383 -43.21 -36.82 -3.86
N ASP A 384 -42.96 -38.12 -3.70
CA ASP A 384 -43.60 -39.16 -4.53
C ASP A 384 -45.11 -39.20 -4.34
N VAL A 385 -45.59 -39.10 -3.09
CA VAL A 385 -47.04 -39.06 -2.79
C VAL A 385 -47.69 -37.82 -3.40
N ILE A 386 -47.10 -36.64 -3.21
CA ILE A 386 -47.61 -35.39 -3.81
C ILE A 386 -47.61 -35.50 -5.34
N GLY A 387 -46.54 -36.03 -5.93
CA GLY A 387 -46.43 -36.25 -7.38
C GLY A 387 -47.55 -37.14 -7.92
N ARG A 388 -47.84 -38.26 -7.25
CA ARG A 388 -48.95 -39.16 -7.62
C ARG A 388 -50.30 -38.47 -7.50
N VAL A 389 -50.55 -37.75 -6.40
CA VAL A 389 -51.81 -37.00 -6.21
C VAL A 389 -52.02 -35.95 -7.32
N VAL A 390 -50.96 -35.23 -7.72
CA VAL A 390 -51.04 -34.25 -8.81
C VAL A 390 -51.34 -34.94 -10.15
N VAL A 391 -50.70 -36.07 -10.43
CA VAL A 391 -50.96 -36.86 -11.65
C VAL A 391 -52.40 -37.39 -11.66
N ASP A 392 -52.88 -37.94 -10.55
CA ASP A 392 -54.24 -38.46 -10.45
C ASP A 392 -55.28 -37.34 -10.57
N ALA A 393 -55.04 -36.18 -9.94
CA ALA A 393 -55.89 -35.00 -10.09
C ALA A 393 -55.89 -34.46 -11.53
N TYR A 394 -54.73 -34.45 -12.20
CA TYR A 394 -54.61 -34.05 -13.60
C TYR A 394 -55.32 -35.03 -14.55
N CYS A 395 -55.22 -36.34 -14.28
CA CYS A 395 -55.93 -37.38 -15.02
C CYS A 395 -57.45 -37.29 -14.81
N ALA A 396 -57.91 -37.03 -13.58
CA ALA A 396 -59.32 -36.80 -13.27
C ALA A 396 -59.86 -35.55 -13.98
N TYR A 397 -59.10 -34.45 -13.95
CA TYR A 397 -59.43 -33.22 -14.69
C TYR A 397 -59.51 -33.45 -16.20
N CYS A 398 -58.54 -34.17 -16.79
CA CYS A 398 -58.56 -34.53 -18.20
C CYS A 398 -59.76 -35.41 -18.58
N LYS A 399 -60.17 -36.34 -17.69
CA LYS A 399 -61.35 -37.20 -17.90
C LYS A 399 -62.64 -36.38 -17.89
N ASP A 400 -62.79 -35.45 -16.94
CA ASP A 400 -63.97 -34.60 -16.83
C ASP A 400 -64.11 -33.66 -18.03
N LYS A 401 -62.98 -33.12 -18.53
CA LYS A 401 -62.96 -32.29 -19.75
C LYS A 401 -63.37 -33.07 -21.02
N ARG A 402 -62.99 -34.35 -21.12
CA ARG A 402 -63.46 -35.24 -22.22
C ARG A 402 -64.95 -35.55 -22.12
N LEU A 403 -65.48 -35.76 -20.91
CA LEU A 403 -66.91 -36.00 -20.67
C LEU A 403 -67.77 -34.76 -21.00
N GLN A 404 -67.26 -33.55 -20.78
CA GLN A 404 -67.92 -32.33 -21.22
C GLN A 404 -67.89 -32.17 -22.74
N GLN A 405 -66.80 -32.56 -23.43
CA GLN A 405 -66.75 -32.53 -24.90
C GLN A 405 -67.71 -33.54 -25.56
N SER A 406 -67.89 -34.74 -24.99
CA SER A 406 -68.88 -35.70 -25.50
C SER A 406 -70.32 -35.19 -25.33
N LYS A 407 -70.64 -34.54 -24.20
CA LYS A 407 -71.98 -33.93 -24.00
C LYS A 407 -72.28 -32.76 -24.93
N VAL A 408 -71.26 -31.98 -25.33
CA VAL A 408 -71.43 -30.91 -26.32
C VAL A 408 -71.63 -31.47 -27.73
N PHE A 409 -71.02 -32.62 -28.05
CA PHE A 409 -71.21 -33.28 -29.35
C PHE A 409 -72.62 -33.91 -29.49
N ASP A 410 -73.17 -34.48 -28.42
CA ASP A 410 -74.54 -35.04 -28.41
C ASP A 410 -75.63 -33.95 -28.55
N LEU A 411 -75.42 -32.73 -28.03
CA LEU A 411 -76.38 -31.62 -28.18
C LEU A 411 -76.42 -31.01 -29.61
N SER A 412 -75.42 -31.30 -30.45
CA SER A 412 -75.39 -30.87 -31.85
C SER A 412 -76.03 -31.85 -32.84
N THR A 413 -76.47 -33.03 -32.39
CA THR A 413 -77.11 -34.06 -33.24
C THR A 413 -78.64 -34.16 -33.08
N GLU A 414 -79.26 -33.32 -32.25
CA GLU A 414 -80.72 -33.33 -31.99
C GLU A 414 -81.55 -32.31 -32.79
N HIS A 415 -81.06 -31.81 -33.94
CA HIS A 415 -81.92 -31.10 -34.90
C HIS A 415 -81.77 -31.67 -36.32
N PRO A 416 -82.60 -32.65 -36.70
CA PRO A 416 -83.02 -32.84 -38.07
C PRO A 416 -84.35 -32.12 -38.28
N ASN A 417 -84.33 -31.07 -39.10
CA ASN A 417 -85.43 -30.66 -39.97
C ASN A 417 -84.90 -29.74 -41.06
#